data_AF-A0A961RSG5-F1
#
_entry.id   AF-A0A961RSG5-F1
#
_cell.length_a   1.000
_cell.length_b   1.000
_cell.length_c   1.000
_cell.angle_alpha   90.00
_cell.angle_beta   90.00
_cell.angle_gamma   90.00
#
_symmetry.space_group_name_H-M   'P 1'
#
loop_
_entity.id
_entity.type
_entity.pdbx_description
1 polymer ?
#
loop_
_entity_poly.entity_id
_entity_poly.type
_entity_poly.pdbx_seq_one_letter_code
_entity_poly.pdbx_strand_id
1 'polypeptide(L)'
;MRVDEFDFELPDDLIALRPAKPRDSARMLVVKPGEELADAIVRDLPDLLQPGDALVFNDTKVIPAQLEGVRIRDGSTAGVGLTLHMRLDGSRWKAFARGAKKLAVGDRLRFGHANTSCLVGALDGTVEAKGEAGEVTIAFDLSGPALDEALHAVGHVPLPPYIALKRGEDEADRTDYQTIYAQ
;
A
#
# COMPACT_ATOMS: atom_id res chain seq x y z
N MET A 1 -21.77 -16.82 6.22
CA MET A 1 -20.47 -17.46 6.47
C MET A 1 -20.02 -17.03 7.85
N ARG A 2 -19.70 -17.98 8.71
CA ARG A 2 -19.28 -17.74 10.09
C ARG A 2 -17.77 -17.51 10.09
N VAL A 3 -17.32 -16.32 10.49
CA VAL A 3 -15.89 -15.93 10.41
C VAL A 3 -15.03 -16.79 11.34
N ASP A 4 -15.61 -17.27 12.44
CA ASP A 4 -15.02 -18.18 13.41
C ASP A 4 -14.63 -19.55 12.83
N GLU A 5 -15.21 -19.98 11.72
CA GLU A 5 -14.81 -21.22 11.03
C GLU A 5 -13.41 -21.13 10.39
N PHE A 6 -12.83 -19.93 10.32
CA PHE A 6 -11.51 -19.65 9.76
C PHE A 6 -10.49 -19.19 10.80
N ASP A 7 -10.85 -19.26 12.09
CA ASP A 7 -9.97 -18.85 13.18
C ASP A 7 -8.93 -19.94 13.49
N PHE A 8 -7.71 -19.52 13.79
CA PHE A 8 -6.62 -20.40 14.17
C PHE A 8 -5.62 -19.68 15.08
N GLU A 9 -4.90 -20.45 15.89
CA GLU A 9 -3.86 -19.89 16.74
C GLU A 9 -2.65 -19.46 15.89
N LEU A 10 -2.39 -18.16 15.82
CA LEU A 10 -1.23 -17.57 15.15
C LEU A 10 -0.36 -16.83 16.16
N PRO A 11 0.70 -17.47 16.67
CA PRO A 11 1.69 -16.80 17.52
C PRO A 11 2.29 -15.56 16.84
N ASP A 12 2.38 -14.47 17.61
CA ASP A 12 2.78 -13.15 17.12
C ASP A 12 4.22 -13.11 16.56
N ASP A 13 5.08 -14.01 17.03
CA ASP A 13 6.48 -14.19 16.64
C ASP A 13 6.65 -14.97 15.34
N LEU A 14 5.61 -15.65 14.86
CA LEU A 14 5.59 -16.32 13.56
C LEU A 14 5.15 -15.39 12.40
N ILE A 15 4.73 -14.16 12.70
CA ILE A 15 4.39 -13.15 11.69
C ILE A 15 5.67 -12.45 11.23
N ALA A 16 6.15 -12.80 10.05
CA ALA A 16 7.32 -12.18 9.46
C ALA A 16 7.09 -10.68 9.17
N LEU A 17 8.00 -9.83 9.69
CA LEU A 17 7.98 -8.39 9.46
C LEU A 17 8.82 -7.94 8.26
N ARG A 18 9.59 -8.89 7.70
CA ARG A 18 10.49 -8.75 6.56
C ARG A 18 10.51 -10.02 5.73
N PRO A 19 10.74 -9.94 4.41
CA PRO A 19 10.95 -11.11 3.59
C PRO A 19 12.27 -11.83 3.94
N ALA A 20 12.34 -13.12 3.63
CA ALA A 20 13.59 -13.88 3.68
C ALA A 20 14.64 -13.30 2.70
N LYS A 21 15.92 -13.49 3.02
CA LYS A 21 17.05 -13.07 2.17
C LYS A 21 18.05 -14.25 2.03
N PRO A 22 18.25 -14.80 0.81
CA PRO A 22 17.60 -14.44 -0.46
C PRO A 22 16.10 -14.77 -0.47
N ARG A 23 15.30 -14.11 -1.32
CA ARG A 23 13.83 -14.25 -1.30
C ARG A 23 13.35 -15.69 -1.54
N ASP A 24 14.08 -16.44 -2.37
CA ASP A 24 13.78 -17.82 -2.73
C ASP A 24 14.12 -18.83 -1.61
N SER A 25 14.73 -18.39 -0.51
CA SER A 25 14.95 -19.21 0.69
C SER A 25 13.74 -19.25 1.63
N ALA A 26 12.65 -18.55 1.30
CA ALA A 26 11.42 -18.63 2.07
C ALA A 26 10.87 -20.07 2.02
N ARG A 27 10.31 -20.53 3.14
CA ARG A 27 9.63 -21.83 3.22
C ARG A 27 8.38 -21.81 2.35
N MET A 28 8.11 -22.93 1.70
CA MET A 28 6.93 -23.19 0.89
C MET A 28 6.29 -24.48 1.39
N LEU A 29 5.03 -24.40 1.84
CA LEU A 29 4.26 -25.59 2.23
C LEU A 29 3.58 -26.16 0.97
N VAL A 30 3.90 -27.40 0.63
CA VAL A 30 3.27 -28.12 -0.48
C VAL A 30 2.07 -28.88 0.07
N VAL A 31 0.88 -28.53 -0.44
CA VAL A 31 -0.40 -29.14 -0.06
C VAL A 31 -1.01 -29.80 -1.28
N LYS A 32 -1.15 -31.12 -1.25
CA LYS A 32 -1.81 -31.90 -2.29
C LYS A 32 -3.03 -32.62 -1.71
N PRO A 33 -4.20 -32.59 -2.38
CA PRO A 33 -5.39 -33.25 -1.86
C PRO A 33 -5.17 -34.75 -1.59
N GLY A 34 -5.35 -35.17 -0.34
CA GLY A 34 -5.20 -36.57 0.06
C GLY A 34 -3.78 -37.05 0.30
N GLU A 35 -2.77 -36.16 0.19
CA GLU A 35 -1.38 -36.45 0.56
C GLU A 35 -1.01 -35.75 1.88
N GLU A 36 0.09 -36.20 2.48
CA GLU A 36 0.68 -35.53 3.65
C GLU A 36 1.24 -34.15 3.27
N LEU A 37 1.27 -33.25 4.25
CA LEU A 37 1.91 -31.94 4.09
C LEU A 37 3.41 -32.13 3.91
N ALA A 38 4.00 -31.40 2.95
CA ALA A 38 5.43 -31.41 2.72
C ALA A 38 6.02 -30.00 2.81
N ASP A 39 7.17 -29.89 3.47
CA ASP A 39 7.96 -28.67 3.52
C ASP A 39 8.94 -28.62 2.34
N ALA A 40 9.01 -27.47 1.67
CA ALA A 40 9.98 -27.14 0.64
C ALA A 40 10.48 -25.69 0.83
N ILE A 41 11.35 -25.21 -0.05
CA ILE A 41 11.64 -23.78 -0.21
C ILE A 41 11.17 -23.29 -1.58
N VAL A 42 10.95 -21.97 -1.71
CA VAL A 42 10.48 -21.37 -2.98
C VAL A 42 11.42 -21.71 -4.16
N ARG A 43 12.72 -21.89 -3.90
CA ARG A 43 13.68 -22.35 -4.91
C ARG A 43 13.35 -23.72 -5.52
N ASP A 44 12.64 -24.58 -4.80
CA ASP A 44 12.26 -25.93 -5.25
C ASP A 44 11.01 -25.90 -6.15
N LEU A 45 10.34 -24.73 -6.30
CA LEU A 45 9.13 -24.60 -7.11
C LEU A 45 9.27 -25.17 -8.54
N PRO A 46 10.39 -24.96 -9.28
CA PRO A 46 10.54 -25.53 -10.61
C PRO A 46 10.43 -27.06 -10.66
N ASP A 47 10.85 -27.76 -9.61
CA ASP A 47 10.81 -29.22 -9.53
C ASP A 47 9.38 -29.76 -9.31
N LEU A 48 8.44 -28.89 -8.93
CA LEU A 48 7.03 -29.20 -8.72
C LEU A 48 6.16 -28.96 -9.96
N LEU A 49 6.72 -28.34 -11.00
CA LEU A 49 6.00 -27.99 -12.22
C LEU A 49 6.19 -29.04 -13.32
N GLN A 50 5.21 -29.13 -14.20
CA GLN A 50 5.24 -30.01 -15.37
C GLN A 50 5.36 -29.20 -16.66
N PRO A 51 5.95 -29.80 -17.72
CA PRO A 51 5.92 -29.19 -19.05
C PRO A 51 4.48 -28.88 -19.47
N GLY A 52 4.21 -27.61 -19.78
CA GLY A 52 2.88 -27.12 -20.16
C GLY A 52 2.19 -26.29 -19.07
N ASP A 53 2.71 -26.24 -17.84
CA ASP A 53 2.18 -25.38 -16.80
C ASP A 53 2.41 -23.89 -17.12
N ALA A 54 1.44 -23.06 -16.72
CA ALA A 54 1.52 -21.60 -16.85
C ALA A 54 1.64 -20.96 -15.47
N LEU A 55 2.69 -20.17 -15.27
CA LEU A 55 2.84 -19.30 -14.10
C LEU A 55 2.32 -17.91 -14.46
N VAL A 56 1.27 -17.48 -13.76
CA VAL A 56 0.68 -16.14 -13.92
C VAL A 56 1.17 -15.25 -12.77
N PHE A 57 1.92 -14.22 -13.11
CA PHE A 57 2.46 -13.28 -12.15
C PHE A 57 1.68 -11.97 -12.14
N ASN A 58 1.57 -11.39 -10.96
CA ASN A 58 1.11 -10.01 -10.83
C ASN A 58 2.32 -9.07 -11.00
N ASP A 59 2.37 -8.42 -12.16
CA ASP A 59 3.31 -7.33 -12.46
C ASP A 59 2.64 -5.99 -12.16
N THR A 60 2.41 -5.72 -10.87
CA THR A 60 2.00 -4.39 -10.43
C THR A 60 3.04 -3.83 -9.48
N LYS A 61 3.38 -2.56 -9.71
CA LYS A 61 4.28 -1.81 -8.85
C LYS A 61 3.49 -1.13 -7.76
N VAL A 62 3.89 -1.33 -6.51
CA VAL A 62 3.28 -0.63 -5.38
C VAL A 62 3.67 0.84 -5.48
N ILE A 63 2.65 1.70 -5.64
CA ILE A 63 2.79 3.15 -5.58
C ILE A 63 2.73 3.58 -4.11
N PRO A 64 3.53 4.57 -3.66
CA PRO A 64 3.42 5.15 -2.33
C PRO A 64 2.09 5.89 -2.16
N ALA A 65 1.05 5.12 -1.84
CA ALA A 65 -0.33 5.55 -1.89
C ALA A 65 -0.84 6.10 -0.54
N GLN A 66 -0.04 6.04 0.53
CA GLN A 66 -0.38 6.68 1.80
C GLN A 66 0.17 8.10 1.85
N LEU A 67 -0.71 9.08 2.01
CA LEU A 67 -0.37 10.49 2.09
C LEU A 67 -0.74 11.03 3.46
N GLU A 68 0.20 11.71 4.10
CA GLU A 68 -0.05 12.50 5.31
C GLU A 68 0.07 13.98 5.00
N GLY A 69 -0.86 14.77 5.53
CA GLY A 69 -0.92 16.18 5.22
C GLY A 69 -1.89 16.96 6.09
N VAL A 70 -2.23 18.15 5.62
CA VAL A 70 -3.14 19.08 6.28
C VAL A 70 -4.25 19.54 5.34
N ARG A 71 -5.46 19.62 5.87
CA ARG A 71 -6.58 20.34 5.27
C ARG A 71 -6.50 21.81 5.62
N ILE A 72 -6.58 22.70 4.64
CA ILE A 72 -6.58 24.16 4.78
C ILE A 72 -8.00 24.67 4.48
N ARG A 73 -8.66 25.29 5.46
CA ARG A 73 -9.97 25.93 5.31
C ARG A 73 -10.09 27.14 6.22
N ASP A 74 -10.49 28.30 5.67
CA ASP A 74 -10.76 29.54 6.42
C ASP A 74 -9.62 29.95 7.38
N GLY A 75 -8.36 29.78 6.94
CA GLY A 75 -7.17 30.06 7.75
C GLY A 75 -6.86 29.01 8.84
N SER A 76 -7.68 27.97 8.98
CA SER A 76 -7.44 26.84 9.89
C SER A 76 -6.80 25.65 9.18
N THR A 77 -5.92 24.95 9.88
CA THR A 77 -5.29 23.70 9.42
C THR A 77 -5.68 22.51 10.31
N ALA A 78 -5.99 21.36 9.70
CA ALA A 78 -6.25 20.12 10.43
C ALA A 78 -5.55 18.94 9.76
N GLY A 79 -4.93 18.04 10.54
CA GLY A 79 -4.28 16.84 10.00
C GLY A 79 -5.25 15.92 9.26
N VAL A 80 -4.78 15.36 8.14
CA VAL A 80 -5.51 14.40 7.30
C VAL A 80 -4.55 13.32 6.82
N GLY A 81 -5.03 12.08 6.78
CA GLY A 81 -4.33 10.97 6.13
C GLY A 81 -5.20 10.40 5.01
N LEU A 82 -4.63 10.14 3.84
CA LEU A 82 -5.30 9.52 2.70
C LEU A 82 -4.59 8.23 2.29
N THR A 83 -5.35 7.20 1.96
CA THR A 83 -4.84 6.01 1.25
C THR A 83 -5.47 5.96 -0.13
N LEU A 84 -4.68 6.27 -1.17
CA LEU A 84 -5.11 6.18 -2.57
C LEU A 84 -5.35 4.70 -2.93
N HIS A 85 -6.45 4.39 -3.60
CA HIS A 85 -6.76 2.99 -3.97
C HIS A 85 -7.26 2.82 -5.40
N MET A 86 -7.74 3.88 -6.06
CA MET A 86 -8.19 3.80 -7.45
C MET A 86 -7.89 5.10 -8.20
N ARG A 87 -7.05 5.01 -9.24
CA ARG A 87 -6.81 6.11 -10.18
C ARG A 87 -8.00 6.21 -11.13
N LEU A 88 -8.61 7.38 -11.23
CA LEU A 88 -9.73 7.63 -12.14
C LEU A 88 -9.25 8.15 -13.49
N ASP A 89 -8.22 9.02 -13.49
CA ASP A 89 -7.56 9.53 -14.68
C ASP A 89 -6.17 10.11 -14.35
N GLY A 90 -5.64 10.99 -15.21
CA GLY A 90 -4.32 11.60 -15.07
C GLY A 90 -4.09 12.40 -13.79
N SER A 91 -5.13 13.00 -13.18
CA SER A 91 -4.99 13.82 -11.96
C SER A 91 -5.94 13.44 -10.82
N ARG A 92 -6.93 12.58 -11.08
CA ARG A 92 -7.96 12.23 -10.09
C ARG A 92 -7.79 10.82 -9.51
N TRP A 93 -8.01 10.73 -8.21
CA TRP A 93 -7.94 9.49 -7.44
C TRP A 93 -9.10 9.37 -6.46
N LYS A 94 -9.55 8.14 -6.23
CA LYS A 94 -10.30 7.78 -5.02
C LYS A 94 -9.34 7.38 -3.91
N ALA A 95 -9.66 7.83 -2.71
CA ALA A 95 -8.87 7.61 -1.51
C ALA A 95 -9.75 7.33 -0.29
N PHE A 96 -9.27 6.49 0.62
CA PHE A 96 -9.85 6.37 1.95
C PHE A 96 -9.25 7.44 2.86
N ALA A 97 -10.08 8.30 3.43
CA ALA A 97 -9.63 9.38 4.29
C ALA A 97 -9.75 9.02 5.78
N ARG A 98 -8.61 9.01 6.49
CA ARG A 98 -8.61 9.00 7.96
C ARG A 98 -9.16 10.33 8.44
N GLY A 99 -10.36 10.30 9.01
CA GLY A 99 -11.09 11.51 9.40
C GLY A 99 -11.99 12.10 8.32
N ALA A 100 -12.44 11.30 7.34
CA ALA A 100 -13.33 11.71 6.24
C ALA A 100 -14.56 12.56 6.64
N LYS A 101 -15.07 12.38 7.88
CA LYS A 101 -16.17 13.18 8.43
C LYS A 101 -15.84 14.68 8.49
N LYS A 102 -14.56 15.04 8.69
CA LYS A 102 -14.08 16.43 8.79
C LYS A 102 -13.79 17.08 7.44
N LEU A 103 -13.72 16.28 6.37
CA LEU A 103 -13.54 16.76 5.01
C LEU A 103 -14.89 17.16 4.39
N ALA A 104 -14.89 18.25 3.64
CA ALA A 104 -16.00 18.66 2.77
C ALA A 104 -15.50 18.81 1.33
N VAL A 105 -16.43 18.75 0.39
CA VAL A 105 -16.16 19.09 -1.01
C VAL A 105 -15.66 20.54 -1.08
N GLY A 106 -14.64 20.77 -1.90
CA GLY A 106 -13.93 22.05 -2.02
C GLY A 106 -12.79 22.24 -1.02
N ASP A 107 -12.57 21.30 -0.09
CA ASP A 107 -11.43 21.38 0.82
C ASP A 107 -10.11 21.29 0.09
N ARG A 108 -9.19 22.18 0.46
CA ARG A 108 -7.81 22.15 0.00
C ARG A 108 -6.97 21.29 0.91
N LEU A 109 -6.27 20.31 0.33
CA LEU A 109 -5.35 19.41 1.02
C LEU A 109 -3.93 19.68 0.54
N ARG A 110 -2.99 19.67 1.48
CA ARG A 110 -1.56 19.80 1.23
C ARG A 110 -0.81 18.64 1.88
N PHE A 111 -0.05 17.91 1.09
CA PHE A 111 0.76 16.76 1.49
C PHE A 111 2.25 17.12 1.38
N GLY A 112 3.08 16.51 2.24
CA GLY A 112 4.54 16.67 2.17
C GLY A 112 5.15 17.76 3.07
N HIS A 113 4.53 18.08 4.22
CA HIS A 113 5.18 18.91 5.25
C HIS A 113 4.76 18.45 6.65
N ALA A 114 5.63 17.69 7.32
CA ALA A 114 5.58 17.59 8.77
C ALA A 114 6.95 17.48 9.45
N ASN A 115 8.04 16.96 8.84
CA ASN A 115 9.31 16.82 9.59
C ASN A 115 10.64 16.72 8.79
N THR A 116 10.69 17.04 7.49
CA THR A 116 11.95 16.98 6.72
C THR A 116 12.21 18.31 6.02
N SER A 117 13.29 18.97 6.43
CA SER A 117 13.77 20.28 5.94
C SER A 117 14.32 20.19 4.51
N CYS A 118 13.48 19.83 3.55
CA CYS A 118 13.72 20.03 2.13
C CYS A 118 12.43 20.57 1.51
N LEU A 119 12.49 21.78 0.95
CA LEU A 119 11.44 22.43 0.15
C LEU A 119 11.18 21.73 -1.20
N VAL A 120 11.31 20.41 -1.25
CA VAL A 120 11.11 19.60 -2.46
C VAL A 120 9.85 18.76 -2.28
N GLY A 121 8.81 19.10 -3.03
CA GLY A 121 7.62 18.26 -3.20
C GLY A 121 6.51 18.51 -2.19
N ALA A 122 5.85 19.67 -2.24
CA ALA A 122 4.49 19.76 -1.73
C ALA A 122 3.55 19.21 -2.82
N LEU A 123 2.67 18.28 -2.47
CA LEU A 123 1.60 17.83 -3.34
C LEU A 123 0.29 18.40 -2.83
N ASP A 124 -0.36 19.22 -3.63
CA ASP A 124 -1.66 19.78 -3.26
C ASP A 124 -2.79 19.13 -4.09
N GLY A 125 -3.98 19.08 -3.50
CA GLY A 125 -5.18 18.60 -4.17
C GLY A 125 -6.45 19.10 -3.50
N THR A 126 -7.57 18.97 -4.21
CA THR A 126 -8.88 19.43 -3.77
C THR A 126 -9.85 18.26 -3.67
N VAL A 127 -10.66 18.23 -2.61
CA VAL A 127 -11.73 17.23 -2.47
C VAL A 127 -12.86 17.55 -3.45
N GLU A 128 -13.04 16.75 -4.48
CA GLU A 128 -14.11 16.92 -5.47
C GLU A 128 -15.42 16.26 -5.05
N ALA A 129 -15.34 15.08 -4.42
CA ALA A 129 -16.51 14.31 -4.04
C ALA A 129 -16.27 13.51 -2.77
N LYS A 130 -17.37 13.15 -2.10
CA LYS A 130 -17.40 12.21 -0.98
C LYS A 130 -18.19 10.97 -1.37
N GLY A 131 -17.63 9.81 -1.09
CA GLY A 131 -18.29 8.52 -1.23
C GLY A 131 -18.75 7.97 0.13
N GLU A 132 -19.11 6.69 0.10
CA GLU A 132 -19.48 5.94 1.29
C GLU A 132 -18.24 5.49 2.08
N ALA A 133 -18.44 5.05 3.33
CA ALA A 133 -17.39 4.47 4.17
C ALA A 133 -16.10 5.32 4.34
N GLY A 134 -16.18 6.64 4.16
CA GLY A 134 -15.02 7.52 4.28
C GLY A 134 -14.16 7.64 3.02
N GLU A 135 -14.66 7.16 1.87
CA GLU A 135 -14.08 7.42 0.56
C GLU A 135 -14.22 8.89 0.16
N VAL A 136 -13.19 9.45 -0.46
CA VAL A 136 -13.20 10.78 -1.09
C VAL A 136 -12.56 10.70 -2.47
N THR A 137 -13.02 11.54 -3.39
CA THR A 137 -12.35 11.79 -4.67
C THR A 137 -11.52 13.05 -4.54
N ILE A 138 -10.23 12.95 -4.86
CA ILE A 138 -9.28 14.05 -4.86
C ILE A 138 -8.87 14.34 -6.30
N ALA A 139 -8.93 15.62 -6.68
CA ALA A 139 -8.24 16.14 -7.86
C ALA A 139 -6.93 16.78 -7.42
N PHE A 140 -5.81 16.22 -7.86
CA PHE A 140 -4.49 16.80 -7.64
C PHE A 140 -4.21 17.92 -8.63
N ASP A 141 -3.37 18.87 -8.22
CA ASP A 141 -2.91 19.96 -9.09
C ASP A 141 -1.93 19.51 -10.17
N LEU A 142 -1.31 18.35 -9.96
CA LEU A 142 -0.42 17.69 -10.90
C LEU A 142 -1.16 16.57 -11.64
N SER A 143 -0.66 16.22 -12.81
CA SER A 143 -1.20 15.12 -13.61
C SER A 143 -0.10 14.29 -14.27
N GLY A 144 -0.44 13.06 -14.63
CA GLY A 144 0.44 12.15 -15.34
C GLY A 144 1.79 11.93 -14.60
N PRO A 145 2.93 11.91 -15.32
CA PRO A 145 4.24 11.63 -14.74
C PRO A 145 4.62 12.56 -13.59
N ALA A 146 4.25 13.85 -13.66
CA ALA A 146 4.55 14.82 -12.60
C ALA A 146 3.81 14.49 -11.29
N LEU A 147 2.58 13.95 -11.38
CA LEU A 147 1.85 13.47 -10.21
C LEU A 147 2.50 12.21 -9.65
N ASP A 148 2.93 11.28 -10.50
CA ASP A 148 3.57 10.04 -10.06
C ASP A 148 4.90 10.33 -9.35
N GLU A 149 5.72 11.25 -9.87
CA GLU A 149 6.94 11.74 -9.20
C GLU A 149 6.64 12.38 -7.85
N ALA A 150 5.60 13.22 -7.78
CA ALA A 150 5.19 13.85 -6.53
C ALA A 150 4.71 12.82 -5.50
N LEU A 151 3.90 11.84 -5.91
CA LEU A 151 3.46 10.73 -5.04
C LEU A 151 4.65 9.91 -4.54
N HIS A 152 5.65 9.66 -5.39
CA HIS A 152 6.87 8.98 -4.96
C HIS A 152 7.72 9.78 -3.96
N ALA A 153 7.65 11.11 -4.02
CA ALA A 153 8.37 12.00 -3.11
C ALA A 153 7.65 12.19 -1.77
N VAL A 154 6.32 12.30 -1.77
CA VAL A 154 5.54 12.62 -0.56
C VAL A 154 4.83 11.44 0.08
N GLY A 155 4.66 10.35 -0.67
CA GLY A 155 3.90 9.21 -0.24
C GLY A 155 4.72 8.17 0.50
N HIS A 156 4.01 7.44 1.35
CA HIS A 156 4.50 6.33 2.14
C HIS A 156 4.03 5.01 1.54
N VAL A 157 4.86 3.96 1.66
CA VAL A 157 4.49 2.61 1.26
C VAL A 157 3.34 2.13 2.15
N PRO A 158 2.22 1.62 1.59
CA PRO A 158 1.09 1.16 2.36
C PRO A 158 1.38 -0.18 3.04
N LEU A 159 2.19 -0.17 4.11
CA LEU A 159 2.48 -1.36 4.89
C LEU A 159 1.20 -1.90 5.54
N PRO A 160 0.97 -3.22 5.52
CA PRO A 160 -0.16 -3.84 6.21
C PRO A 160 -0.15 -3.53 7.72
N PRO A 161 -1.32 -3.46 8.39
CA PRO A 161 -1.40 -3.12 9.81
C PRO A 161 -0.53 -3.99 10.72
N TYR A 162 -0.39 -5.28 10.42
CA TYR A 162 0.42 -6.21 11.21
C TYR A 162 1.94 -5.90 11.15
N ILE A 163 2.41 -5.19 10.11
CA ILE A 163 3.79 -4.68 10.01
C ILE A 163 3.87 -3.29 10.64
N ALA A 164 2.98 -2.38 10.21
CA ALA A 164 3.01 -0.96 10.59
C ALA A 164 2.80 -0.71 12.09
N LEU A 165 2.10 -1.62 12.79
CA LEU A 165 1.93 -1.54 14.25
C LEU A 165 3.16 -2.02 15.03
N LYS A 166 4.01 -2.85 14.42
CA LYS A 166 5.20 -3.45 15.07
C LYS A 166 6.47 -2.67 14.76
N ARG A 167 6.56 -1.97 13.63
CA ARG A 167 7.68 -1.11 13.26
C ARG A 167 7.28 0.03 12.31
N GLY A 168 8.09 1.08 12.27
CA GLY A 168 7.98 2.13 11.24
C GLY A 168 8.45 1.66 9.87
N GLU A 169 8.04 2.41 8.84
CA GLU A 169 8.56 2.31 7.48
C GLU A 169 10.05 2.70 7.45
N ASP A 170 10.84 2.00 6.65
CA ASP A 170 12.19 2.42 6.28
C ASP A 170 12.49 2.20 4.79
N GLU A 171 13.67 2.63 4.36
CA GLU A 171 14.06 2.61 2.94
C GLU A 171 14.00 1.21 2.31
N ALA A 172 14.25 0.17 3.11
CA ALA A 172 14.19 -1.20 2.61
C ALA A 172 12.75 -1.61 2.24
N ASP A 173 11.71 -1.01 2.83
CA ASP A 173 10.31 -1.28 2.49
C ASP A 173 9.95 -0.94 1.05
N ARG A 174 10.59 0.09 0.46
CA ARG A 174 10.39 0.47 -0.95
C ARG A 174 10.78 -0.66 -1.91
N THR A 175 11.69 -1.53 -1.50
CA THR A 175 12.15 -2.70 -2.27
C THR A 175 11.50 -4.00 -1.77
N ASP A 176 11.36 -4.16 -0.46
CA ASP A 176 10.83 -5.38 0.17
C ASP A 176 9.34 -5.57 -0.16
N TYR A 177 8.59 -4.48 -0.31
CA TYR A 177 7.16 -4.48 -0.59
C TYR A 177 6.82 -4.38 -2.09
N GLN A 178 7.77 -4.75 -2.96
CA GLN A 178 7.54 -4.98 -4.38
C GLN A 178 7.58 -6.47 -4.68
N THR A 179 6.82 -6.91 -5.68
CA THR A 179 7.03 -8.24 -6.26
C THR A 179 8.38 -8.24 -7.00
N ILE A 180 9.01 -9.41 -7.16
CA ILE A 180 10.23 -9.53 -7.98
C ILE A 180 9.98 -9.27 -9.48
N TYR A 181 8.71 -9.18 -9.87
CA TYR A 181 8.27 -8.96 -11.23
C TYR A 181 7.87 -7.51 -11.52
N ALA A 182 7.72 -6.67 -10.48
CA ALA A 182 7.27 -5.29 -10.61
C ALA A 182 8.26 -4.46 -11.44
N GLN A 183 7.91 -4.17 -12.71
CA GLN A 183 8.67 -3.28 -13.60
C GLN A 183 8.07 -1.86 -13.64
#